data_AF-A0A3L7QBD6-F1
#
_entry.id   AF-A0A3L7QBD6-F1
#
_cell.length_a   1.000
_cell.length_b   1.000
_cell.length_c   1.000
_cell.angle_alpha   90.00
_cell.angle_beta   90.00
_cell.angle_gamma   90.00
#
_symmetry.space_group_name_H-M   'P 1'
#
loop_
_entity.id
_entity.type
_entity.pdbx_description
1 polymer ?
#
loop_
_entity_poly.entity_id
_entity_poly.type
_entity_poly.pdbx_seq_one_letter_code
_entity_poly.pdbx_strand_id
1 'polypeptide(L)'
;MAAVRSVNDFSRSHSGIVPHSCPAFSNQTPMTRFGKILVVLIAVASLAFAGFAIVVFQGGPNWPQIASDMTDYKFTYVPGEKPVWTVVLARGDEQIASDPNLAKCIDLALADRSKRLETEIKDFQDRKSPLEVELASLQGGIKVDVPALDSYILGERKRLADLNTQWDTLNKQSLTLTGQAQDAENLTADRRSEVFQLTVQLSEVRADAFRLEALKRQISEELEQVNGNLERAEERRRQLEYNPPAEQ
;
A
#
# COMPACT_ATOMS: atom_id res chain seq x y z
N MET A 1 -6.46 -19.83 -96.67
CA MET A 1 -5.95 -21.19 -96.34
C MET A 1 -7.08 -21.88 -95.58
N ALA A 2 -8.05 -22.54 -96.23
CA ALA A 2 -7.95 -23.81 -96.98
C ALA A 2 -7.29 -24.90 -96.12
N ALA A 3 -7.83 -26.10 -95.91
CA ALA A 3 -9.04 -26.81 -96.33
C ALA A 3 -9.13 -28.04 -95.38
N VAL A 4 -10.28 -28.42 -94.83
CA VAL A 4 -11.26 -29.37 -95.41
C VAL A 4 -10.62 -30.60 -96.06
N ARG A 5 -10.94 -31.78 -95.52
CA ARG A 5 -11.45 -33.00 -96.21
C ARG A 5 -11.50 -34.18 -95.21
N SER A 6 -12.39 -35.17 -95.25
CA SER A 6 -13.61 -35.49 -96.02
C SER A 6 -13.85 -37.01 -95.81
N VAL A 7 -14.99 -37.42 -95.25
CA VAL A 7 -16.11 -38.14 -95.91
C VAL A 7 -15.95 -39.67 -96.06
N ASN A 8 -17.01 -40.37 -95.61
CA ASN A 8 -17.76 -41.40 -96.34
C ASN A 8 -19.08 -41.56 -95.56
N ASP A 9 -20.22 -40.96 -95.94
CA ASP A 9 -21.12 -41.23 -97.08
C ASP A 9 -21.45 -42.71 -97.30
N PHE A 10 -22.68 -43.11 -96.93
CA PHE A 10 -23.56 -43.81 -97.86
C PHE A 10 -25.05 -43.67 -97.49
N SER A 11 -25.81 -43.08 -98.42
CA SER A 11 -27.28 -43.03 -98.44
C SER A 11 -27.86 -44.14 -99.33
N ARG A 12 -29.01 -44.72 -98.94
CA ARG A 12 -30.01 -45.40 -99.80
C ARG A 12 -31.35 -45.32 -99.03
N SER A 13 -32.36 -44.52 -99.40
CA SER A 13 -33.23 -44.48 -100.60
C SER A 13 -34.24 -45.65 -100.73
N HIS A 14 -35.53 -45.29 -100.54
CA HIS A 14 -36.79 -45.80 -101.17
C HIS A 14 -37.18 -47.29 -100.96
N SER A 15 -38.44 -47.75 -100.94
CA SER A 15 -39.83 -47.21 -100.97
C SER A 15 -40.78 -48.44 -101.01
N GLY A 16 -42.03 -48.33 -100.51
CA GLY A 16 -43.18 -49.20 -100.88
C GLY A 16 -43.60 -50.26 -99.84
N ILE A 17 -44.71 -50.19 -99.10
CA ILE A 17 -46.17 -50.26 -99.42
C ILE A 17 -46.73 -51.71 -99.25
N VAL A 18 -47.38 -52.07 -98.11
CA VAL A 18 -48.86 -52.21 -97.81
C VAL A 18 -49.28 -53.72 -97.69
N PRO A 19 -50.34 -54.16 -96.96
CA PRO A 19 -50.74 -54.07 -95.55
C PRO A 19 -51.27 -55.45 -95.00
N HIS A 20 -52.22 -55.43 -94.05
CA HIS A 20 -52.95 -56.54 -93.38
C HIS A 20 -52.22 -57.05 -92.12
N SER A 21 -52.80 -57.10 -90.91
CA SER A 21 -54.19 -57.15 -90.46
C SER A 21 -54.26 -56.86 -88.95
N CYS A 22 -55.30 -56.14 -88.50
CA CYS A 22 -55.77 -56.11 -87.10
C CYS A 22 -56.34 -57.50 -86.71
N PRO A 23 -56.41 -57.91 -85.42
CA PRO A 23 -57.06 -57.12 -84.37
C PRO A 23 -56.46 -57.17 -82.94
N ALA A 24 -56.80 -56.12 -82.19
CA ALA A 24 -57.10 -56.04 -80.75
C ALA A 24 -56.52 -57.10 -79.79
N PHE A 25 -55.76 -56.65 -78.79
CA PHE A 25 -56.03 -57.07 -77.41
C PHE A 25 -55.63 -55.97 -76.41
N SER A 26 -56.65 -55.52 -75.69
CA SER A 26 -56.59 -54.72 -74.47
C SER A 26 -55.75 -55.40 -73.39
N ASN A 27 -54.92 -54.62 -72.68
CA ASN A 27 -54.87 -54.63 -71.21
C ASN A 27 -53.86 -53.59 -70.71
N GLN A 28 -54.34 -52.36 -70.54
CA GLN A 28 -53.82 -51.49 -69.50
C GLN A 28 -54.14 -52.17 -68.17
N THR A 29 -53.15 -52.77 -67.51
CA THR A 29 -53.28 -53.13 -66.10
C THR A 29 -53.25 -51.83 -65.30
N PRO A 30 -54.34 -51.50 -64.56
CA PRO A 30 -54.30 -50.38 -63.65
C PRO A 30 -53.33 -50.76 -62.54
N MET A 31 -52.08 -50.27 -62.61
CA MET A 31 -51.24 -50.19 -61.42
C MET A 31 -52.06 -49.44 -60.37
N THR A 32 -52.54 -50.17 -59.38
CA THR A 32 -53.27 -49.63 -58.24
C THR A 32 -52.46 -48.44 -57.72
N ARG A 33 -53.10 -47.26 -57.63
CA ARG A 33 -52.39 -46.00 -57.31
C ARG A 33 -51.57 -46.11 -56.01
N PHE A 34 -52.01 -46.98 -55.09
CA PHE A 34 -51.29 -47.37 -53.88
C PHE A 34 -49.95 -48.08 -54.15
N GLY A 35 -49.86 -48.97 -55.14
CA GLY A 35 -48.61 -49.67 -55.49
C GLY A 35 -47.55 -48.72 -56.08
N LYS A 36 -47.96 -47.75 -56.90
CA LYS A 36 -47.04 -46.71 -57.42
C LYS A 36 -46.50 -45.80 -56.32
N ILE A 37 -47.35 -45.39 -55.37
CA ILE A 37 -46.94 -44.57 -54.24
C ILE A 37 -46.00 -45.35 -53.32
N LEU A 38 -46.28 -46.63 -53.06
CA LEU A 38 -45.43 -47.50 -52.25
C LEU A 38 -44.04 -47.68 -52.88
N VAL A 39 -43.96 -47.91 -54.19
CA VAL A 39 -42.68 -48.07 -54.89
C VAL A 39 -41.86 -46.78 -54.89
N VAL A 40 -42.49 -45.62 -55.08
CA VAL A 40 -41.79 -44.33 -54.99
C VAL A 40 -41.29 -44.06 -53.57
N LEU A 41 -42.08 -44.39 -52.54
CA LEU A 41 -41.66 -44.22 -51.15
C LEU A 41 -40.50 -45.15 -50.79
N ILE A 42 -40.55 -46.43 -51.21
CA ILE A 42 -39.47 -47.39 -51.01
C ILE A 42 -38.20 -46.97 -51.78
N ALA A 43 -38.34 -46.42 -52.98
CA ALA A 43 -37.21 -45.91 -53.76
C ALA A 43 -36.58 -44.68 -53.09
N VAL A 44 -37.38 -43.74 -52.59
CA VAL A 44 -36.88 -42.56 -51.86
C VAL A 44 -36.24 -42.98 -50.53
N ALA A 45 -36.84 -43.93 -49.80
CA ALA A 45 -36.26 -44.46 -48.56
C ALA A 45 -34.93 -45.19 -48.83
N SER A 46 -34.84 -45.97 -49.91
CA SER A 46 -33.59 -46.64 -50.30
C SER A 46 -32.53 -45.65 -50.75
N LEU A 47 -32.92 -44.57 -51.45
CA LEU A 47 -31.99 -43.52 -51.86
C LEU A 47 -31.50 -42.71 -50.65
N ALA A 48 -32.37 -42.45 -49.67
CA ALA A 48 -32.00 -41.80 -48.42
C ALA A 48 -31.08 -42.68 -47.57
N PHE A 49 -31.35 -43.99 -47.50
CA PHE A 49 -30.49 -44.94 -46.79
C PHE A 49 -29.13 -45.12 -47.50
N ALA A 50 -29.11 -45.14 -48.83
CA ALA A 50 -27.88 -45.16 -49.61
C ALA A 50 -27.09 -43.86 -49.46
N GLY A 51 -27.76 -42.70 -49.47
CA GLY A 51 -27.15 -41.40 -49.19
C GLY A 51 -26.54 -41.33 -47.79
N PHE A 52 -27.27 -41.81 -46.78
CA PHE A 52 -26.77 -41.90 -45.40
C PHE A 52 -25.60 -42.88 -45.29
N ALA A 53 -25.67 -44.04 -45.96
CA ALA A 53 -24.57 -45.02 -45.97
C ALA A 53 -23.30 -44.45 -46.62
N ILE A 54 -23.41 -43.71 -47.72
CA ILE A 54 -22.27 -43.05 -48.38
C ILE A 54 -21.66 -41.98 -47.45
N VAL A 55 -22.49 -41.17 -46.79
CA VAL A 55 -22.00 -40.15 -45.84
C VAL A 55 -21.37 -40.77 -44.59
N VAL A 56 -21.88 -41.88 -44.08
CA VAL A 56 -21.28 -42.58 -42.93
C VAL A 56 -19.97 -43.27 -43.33
N PHE A 57 -19.88 -43.81 -44.56
CA PHE A 57 -18.67 -44.49 -45.03
C PHE A 57 -17.54 -43.51 -45.36
N GLN A 58 -17.87 -42.33 -45.88
CA GLN A 58 -16.89 -41.33 -46.32
C GLN A 58 -16.71 -40.14 -45.36
N GLY A 59 -17.60 -39.99 -44.38
CA GLY A 59 -17.59 -38.95 -43.35
C GLY A 59 -17.27 -39.47 -41.95
N GLY A 60 -16.70 -40.68 -41.83
CA GLY A 60 -16.14 -41.15 -40.57
C GLY A 60 -15.11 -40.13 -40.03
N PRO A 61 -15.06 -39.87 -38.71
CA PRO A 61 -14.13 -38.88 -38.16
C PRO A 61 -12.70 -39.18 -38.61
N ASN A 62 -11.97 -38.15 -39.06
CA ASN A 62 -10.58 -38.29 -39.43
C ASN A 62 -9.72 -38.42 -38.17
N TRP A 63 -9.78 -39.60 -37.54
CA TRP A 63 -9.06 -39.93 -36.30
C TRP A 63 -7.55 -39.65 -36.38
N PRO A 64 -6.86 -39.90 -37.51
CA PRO A 64 -5.47 -39.50 -37.68
C PRO A 64 -5.23 -37.98 -37.54
N GLN A 65 -6.13 -37.14 -38.03
CA GLN A 65 -6.02 -35.69 -37.93
C GLN A 65 -6.35 -35.19 -36.51
N ILE A 66 -7.35 -35.79 -35.87
CA ILE A 66 -7.69 -35.51 -34.48
C ILE A 66 -6.53 -35.89 -33.55
N ALA A 67 -5.86 -37.02 -33.84
CA ALA A 67 -4.65 -37.43 -33.12
C ALA A 67 -3.46 -36.49 -33.35
N SER A 68 -3.30 -35.92 -34.55
CA SER A 68 -2.22 -34.96 -34.83
C SER A 68 -2.45 -33.58 -34.21
N ASP A 69 -3.70 -33.17 -34.01
CA ASP A 69 -4.03 -31.89 -33.39
C ASP A 69 -3.83 -31.91 -31.86
N MET A 70 -3.80 -33.09 -31.25
CA MET A 70 -3.54 -33.28 -29.81
C MET A 70 -2.04 -33.24 -29.51
N THR A 71 -1.48 -32.03 -29.45
CA THR A 71 -0.04 -31.80 -29.16
C THR A 71 0.42 -32.27 -27.78
N ASP A 72 -0.51 -32.42 -26.82
CA ASP A 72 -0.24 -32.90 -25.46
C ASP A 72 -0.13 -34.44 -25.35
N TYR A 73 -0.50 -35.18 -26.41
CA TYR A 73 -0.58 -36.64 -26.43
C TYR A 73 0.20 -37.21 -27.62
N LYS A 74 0.90 -38.33 -27.41
CA LYS A 74 1.60 -39.10 -28.44
C LYS A 74 0.87 -40.40 -28.69
N PHE A 75 0.44 -40.62 -29.93
CA PHE A 75 -0.18 -41.85 -30.38
C PHE A 75 0.87 -42.70 -31.10
N THR A 76 1.19 -43.87 -30.56
CA THR A 76 2.13 -44.81 -31.19
C THR A 76 1.41 -46.08 -31.64
N TYR A 77 1.71 -46.52 -32.86
CA TYR A 77 1.19 -47.76 -33.42
C TYR A 77 2.25 -48.86 -33.31
N VAL A 78 1.91 -49.97 -32.65
CA VAL A 78 2.81 -51.12 -32.54
C VAL A 78 2.31 -52.24 -33.46
N PRO A 79 3.00 -52.53 -34.58
CA PRO A 79 2.63 -53.63 -35.47
C PRO A 79 3.06 -54.98 -34.89
N GLY A 80 2.13 -55.95 -34.82
CA GLY A 80 2.37 -57.31 -34.30
C GLY A 80 1.18 -58.25 -34.58
N GLU A 81 1.19 -59.46 -34.00
CA GLU A 81 0.13 -60.48 -34.19
C GLU A 81 -1.27 -60.02 -33.69
N LYS A 82 -1.29 -58.99 -32.82
CA LYS A 82 -2.46 -58.16 -32.51
C LYS A 82 -2.04 -56.68 -32.59
N PRO A 83 -2.46 -55.91 -33.60
CA PRO A 83 -2.09 -54.50 -33.69
C PRO A 83 -2.78 -53.71 -32.57
N VAL A 84 -2.02 -52.86 -31.87
CA VAL A 84 -2.54 -52.04 -30.77
C VAL A 84 -2.04 -50.60 -30.90
N TRP A 85 -2.95 -49.65 -30.69
CA TRP A 85 -2.64 -48.24 -30.55
C TRP A 85 -2.42 -47.93 -29.08
N THR A 86 -1.32 -47.25 -28.76
CA THR A 86 -1.02 -46.78 -27.41
C THR A 86 -1.03 -45.25 -27.37
N VAL A 87 -1.60 -44.69 -26.30
CA VAL A 87 -1.60 -43.25 -26.02
C VAL A 87 -0.72 -42.97 -24.83
N VAL A 88 0.23 -42.07 -25.03
CA VAL A 88 1.18 -41.64 -24.00
C VAL A 88 1.11 -40.13 -23.86
N LEU A 89 1.19 -39.62 -22.62
CA LEU A 89 1.29 -38.17 -22.39
C LEU A 89 2.61 -37.64 -22.97
N ALA A 90 2.58 -36.60 -23.80
CA ALA A 90 3.78 -36.07 -24.46
C ALA A 90 4.83 -35.53 -23.47
N ARG A 91 4.38 -35.16 -22.26
CA ARG A 91 5.18 -34.68 -21.13
C ARG A 91 5.03 -35.65 -19.97
N GLY A 92 5.76 -36.76 -19.99
CA GLY A 92 5.85 -37.67 -18.83
C GLY A 92 5.91 -39.16 -19.12
N ASP A 93 5.79 -39.59 -20.38
CA ASP A 93 5.81 -41.00 -20.81
C ASP A 93 4.83 -41.92 -20.07
N GLU A 94 3.79 -41.34 -19.43
CA GLU A 94 2.73 -42.09 -18.75
C GLU A 94 1.75 -42.65 -19.79
N GLN A 95 1.59 -43.98 -19.80
CA GLN A 95 0.68 -44.66 -20.71
C GLN A 95 -0.75 -44.59 -20.16
N ILE A 96 -1.64 -43.97 -20.92
CA ILE A 96 -3.04 -43.73 -20.52
C ILE A 96 -3.93 -44.89 -20.96
N ALA A 97 -3.71 -45.40 -22.17
CA ALA A 97 -4.54 -46.44 -22.76
C ALA A 97 -3.82 -47.26 -23.85
N SER A 98 -4.33 -48.46 -24.10
CA SER A 98 -3.87 -49.40 -25.12
C SER A 98 -5.07 -50.14 -25.70
N ASP A 99 -5.46 -49.87 -26.94
CA ASP A 99 -6.61 -50.54 -27.60
C ASP A 99 -6.32 -50.74 -29.10
N PRO A 100 -6.75 -51.86 -29.71
CA PRO A 100 -6.70 -52.05 -31.17
C PRO A 100 -7.39 -50.95 -32.00
N ASN A 101 -8.33 -50.20 -31.40
CA ASN A 101 -9.03 -49.10 -32.07
C ASN A 101 -8.46 -47.72 -31.69
N LEU A 102 -7.96 -46.97 -32.68
CA LEU A 102 -7.49 -45.59 -32.53
C LEU A 102 -8.57 -44.64 -31.96
N ALA A 103 -9.83 -44.81 -32.35
CA ALA A 103 -10.92 -43.96 -31.88
C ALA A 103 -11.09 -44.03 -30.35
N LYS A 104 -11.05 -45.25 -29.79
CA LYS A 104 -11.15 -45.46 -28.34
C LYS A 104 -9.96 -44.87 -27.57
N CYS A 105 -8.78 -44.95 -28.16
CA CYS A 105 -7.57 -44.33 -27.62
C CYS A 105 -7.70 -42.81 -27.56
N ILE A 106 -8.25 -42.19 -28.61
CA ILE A 106 -8.51 -40.73 -28.65
C ILE A 106 -9.60 -40.34 -27.64
N ASP A 107 -10.69 -41.09 -27.53
CA ASP A 107 -11.75 -40.83 -26.56
C ASP A 107 -11.24 -40.90 -25.10
N LEU A 108 -10.35 -41.86 -24.82
CA LEU A 108 -9.70 -41.97 -23.50
C LEU A 108 -8.73 -40.82 -23.23
N ALA A 109 -7.98 -40.35 -24.23
CA ALA A 109 -7.11 -39.18 -24.11
C ALA A 109 -7.91 -37.89 -23.84
N LEU A 110 -9.04 -37.72 -24.53
CA LEU A 110 -9.96 -36.60 -24.31
C LEU A 110 -10.60 -36.64 -22.92
N ALA A 111 -11.00 -37.83 -22.47
CA ALA A 111 -11.54 -38.03 -21.13
C ALA A 111 -10.50 -37.71 -20.04
N ASP A 112 -9.23 -38.10 -20.22
CA ASP A 112 -8.15 -37.74 -19.30
C ASP A 112 -7.91 -36.23 -19.27
N ARG A 113 -7.86 -35.58 -20.43
CA ARG A 113 -7.75 -34.12 -20.53
C ARG A 113 -8.89 -33.41 -19.80
N SER A 114 -10.14 -33.86 -20.00
CA SER A 114 -11.31 -33.29 -19.32
C SER A 114 -11.17 -33.43 -17.80
N LYS A 115 -10.76 -34.59 -17.31
CA LYS A 115 -10.55 -34.83 -15.87
C LYS A 115 -9.45 -33.96 -15.28
N ARG A 116 -8.33 -33.78 -16.00
CA ARG A 116 -7.24 -32.90 -15.56
C ARG A 116 -7.71 -31.45 -15.46
N LEU A 117 -8.39 -30.96 -16.50
CA LEU A 117 -8.96 -29.60 -16.50
C LEU A 117 -10.02 -29.43 -15.41
N GLU A 118 -10.89 -30.40 -15.18
CA GLU A 118 -11.85 -30.37 -14.07
C GLU A 118 -11.17 -30.34 -12.70
N THR A 119 -10.04 -31.05 -12.55
CA THR A 119 -9.27 -31.06 -11.31
C THR A 119 -8.57 -29.71 -11.10
N GLU A 120 -7.98 -29.12 -12.14
CA GLU A 120 -7.39 -27.77 -12.07
C GLU A 120 -8.45 -26.70 -11.78
N ILE A 121 -9.62 -26.78 -12.42
CA ILE A 121 -10.74 -25.87 -12.14
C ILE A 121 -11.17 -25.99 -10.68
N LYS A 122 -11.27 -27.22 -10.15
CA LYS A 122 -11.57 -27.44 -8.72
C LYS A 122 -10.48 -26.87 -7.82
N ASP A 123 -9.20 -27.12 -8.10
CA ASP A 123 -8.08 -26.54 -7.32
C ASP A 123 -8.15 -25.00 -7.30
N PHE A 124 -8.37 -24.37 -8.46
CA PHE A 124 -8.50 -22.91 -8.52
C PHE A 124 -9.73 -22.39 -7.78
N GLN A 125 -10.87 -23.09 -7.85
CA GLN A 125 -12.08 -22.73 -7.10
C GLN A 125 -11.87 -22.88 -5.59
N ASP A 126 -11.27 -23.98 -5.17
CA ASP A 126 -10.96 -24.29 -3.78
C ASP A 126 -9.96 -23.29 -3.18
N ARG A 127 -9.03 -22.76 -3.99
CA ARG A 127 -8.10 -21.70 -3.58
C ARG A 127 -8.71 -20.31 -3.59
N LYS A 128 -9.64 -20.04 -4.51
CA LYS A 128 -10.28 -18.72 -4.62
C LYS A 128 -11.07 -18.35 -3.37
N SER A 129 -11.85 -19.30 -2.83
CA SER A 129 -12.68 -19.05 -1.65
C SER A 129 -11.90 -18.57 -0.41
N PRO A 130 -10.84 -19.26 0.06
CA PRO A 130 -10.06 -18.80 1.21
C PRO A 130 -9.33 -17.48 0.94
N LEU A 131 -8.86 -17.25 -0.29
CA LEU A 131 -8.23 -15.98 -0.70
C LEU A 131 -9.22 -14.80 -0.63
N GLU A 132 -10.48 -15.00 -1.03
CA GLU A 132 -11.52 -13.96 -0.90
C GLU A 132 -11.84 -13.64 0.56
N VAL A 133 -11.87 -14.66 1.43
CA VAL A 133 -12.05 -14.48 2.88
C VAL A 133 -10.88 -13.74 3.49
N GLU A 134 -9.64 -14.12 3.15
CA GLU A 134 -8.43 -13.45 3.62
C GLU A 134 -8.40 -11.99 3.17
N LEU A 135 -8.71 -11.72 1.90
CA LEU A 135 -8.79 -10.37 1.35
C LEU A 135 -9.85 -9.54 2.09
N ALA A 136 -11.04 -10.09 2.34
CA ALA A 136 -12.09 -9.41 3.08
C ALA A 136 -11.66 -9.12 4.54
N SER A 137 -10.95 -10.05 5.17
CA SER A 137 -10.40 -9.87 6.53
C SER A 137 -9.36 -8.75 6.57
N LEU A 138 -8.40 -8.74 5.63
CA LEU A 138 -7.38 -7.69 5.53
C LEU A 138 -8.00 -6.33 5.24
N GLN A 139 -8.97 -6.25 4.33
CA GLN A 139 -9.71 -5.01 4.08
C GLN A 139 -10.50 -4.54 5.31
N GLY A 140 -11.04 -5.46 6.10
CA GLY A 140 -11.66 -5.16 7.38
C GLY A 140 -10.68 -4.56 8.38
N GLY A 141 -9.48 -5.17 8.50
CA GLY A 141 -8.39 -4.66 9.34
C GLY A 141 -7.96 -3.25 8.93
N ILE A 142 -7.68 -3.03 7.64
CA ILE A 142 -7.26 -1.72 7.11
C ILE A 142 -8.29 -0.61 7.44
N LYS A 143 -9.58 -0.91 7.32
CA LYS A 143 -10.66 0.05 7.63
C LYS A 143 -10.68 0.49 9.09
N VAL A 144 -10.20 -0.35 10.01
CA VAL A 144 -10.13 -0.06 11.44
C VAL A 144 -8.77 0.55 11.81
N ASP A 145 -7.69 0.00 11.27
CA ASP A 145 -6.33 0.38 11.64
C ASP A 145 -5.96 1.77 11.15
N VAL A 146 -6.32 2.14 9.91
CA VAL A 146 -6.00 3.46 9.35
C VAL A 146 -6.57 4.60 10.20
N PRO A 147 -7.88 4.66 10.52
CA PRO A 147 -8.41 5.73 11.37
C PRO A 147 -7.88 5.67 12.80
N ALA A 148 -7.58 4.48 13.33
CA ALA A 148 -6.95 4.35 14.65
C ALA A 148 -5.55 4.98 14.66
N LEU A 149 -4.72 4.69 13.65
CA LEU A 149 -3.40 5.29 13.47
C LEU A 149 -3.49 6.80 13.25
N ASP A 150 -4.45 7.29 12.45
CA ASP A 150 -4.67 8.72 12.26
C ASP A 150 -5.03 9.41 13.58
N SER A 151 -5.91 8.80 14.38
CA SER A 151 -6.28 9.34 15.69
C SER A 151 -5.10 9.37 16.66
N TYR A 152 -4.25 8.33 16.61
CA TYR A 152 -3.03 8.26 17.42
C TYR A 152 -2.02 9.34 17.02
N ILE A 153 -1.78 9.51 15.72
CA ILE A 153 -0.90 10.57 15.18
C ILE A 153 -1.41 11.97 15.58
N LEU A 154 -2.72 12.21 15.50
CA LEU A 154 -3.31 13.47 15.93
C LEU A 154 -3.14 13.71 17.44
N GLY A 155 -3.32 12.67 18.26
CA GLY A 155 -3.09 12.71 19.70
C GLY A 155 -1.64 13.08 20.03
N GLU A 156 -0.67 12.42 19.40
CA GLU A 156 0.75 12.71 19.62
C GLU A 156 1.16 14.09 19.13
N ARG A 157 0.63 14.57 17.99
CA ARG A 157 0.85 15.95 17.53
C ARG A 157 0.34 16.98 18.54
N LYS A 158 -0.83 16.74 19.13
CA LYS A 158 -1.37 17.61 20.17
C LYS A 158 -0.49 17.60 21.41
N ARG A 159 -0.05 16.42 21.85
CA ARG A 159 0.85 16.27 23.00
C ARG A 159 2.19 16.98 22.78
N LEU A 160 2.76 16.91 21.58
CA LEU A 160 3.98 17.64 21.22
C LEU A 160 3.77 19.16 21.25
N ALA A 161 2.64 19.64 20.72
CA ALA A 161 2.30 21.06 20.79
C ALA A 161 2.16 21.54 22.24
N ASP A 162 1.43 20.79 23.08
CA ASP A 162 1.27 21.09 24.50
C ASP A 162 2.63 21.10 25.21
N LEU A 163 3.51 20.12 24.93
CA LEU A 163 4.85 20.06 25.53
C LEU A 163 5.72 21.26 25.14
N ASN A 164 5.66 21.69 23.87
CA ASN A 164 6.37 22.89 23.41
C ASN A 164 5.87 24.15 24.13
N THR A 165 4.56 24.29 24.35
CA THR A 165 4.01 25.44 25.11
C THR A 165 4.44 25.43 26.58
N GLN A 166 4.51 24.24 27.20
CA GLN A 166 5.02 24.09 28.56
C GLN A 166 6.51 24.43 28.64
N TRP A 167 7.29 23.98 27.65
CA TRP A 167 8.71 24.30 27.55
C TRP A 167 8.95 25.80 27.41
N ASP A 168 8.23 26.48 26.53
CA ASP A 168 8.34 27.94 26.34
C ASP A 168 7.95 28.70 27.60
N THR A 169 6.91 28.24 28.30
CA THR A 169 6.47 28.84 29.57
C THR A 169 7.54 28.68 30.64
N LEU A 170 8.10 27.48 30.80
CA LEU A 170 9.16 27.20 31.77
C LEU A 170 10.43 27.98 31.44
N ASN A 171 10.78 28.10 30.17
CA ASN A 171 11.94 28.87 29.73
C ASN A 171 11.78 30.37 30.06
N LYS A 172 10.60 30.95 29.82
CA LYS A 172 10.30 32.34 30.21
C LYS A 172 10.39 32.53 31.72
N GLN A 173 9.86 31.59 32.51
CA GLN A 173 9.97 31.61 33.96
C GLN A 173 11.43 31.53 34.42
N SER A 174 12.22 30.64 33.83
CA SER A 174 13.66 30.53 34.12
C SER A 174 14.40 31.83 33.83
N LEU A 175 14.17 32.45 32.67
CA LEU A 175 14.79 33.73 32.31
C LEU A 175 14.40 34.85 33.29
N THR A 176 13.14 34.87 33.71
CA THR A 176 12.64 35.86 34.67
C THR A 176 13.31 35.67 36.04
N LEU A 177 13.40 34.43 36.51
CA LEU A 177 14.03 34.12 37.79
C LEU A 177 15.53 34.40 37.77
N THR A 178 16.22 34.11 36.66
CA THR A 178 17.63 34.46 36.48
C THR A 178 17.82 35.98 36.49
N GLY A 179 16.94 36.75 35.84
CA GLY A 179 16.98 38.22 35.90
C GLY A 179 16.78 38.74 37.33
N GLN A 180 15.77 38.23 38.05
CA GLN A 180 15.52 38.59 39.45
C GLN A 180 16.68 38.24 40.38
N ALA A 181 17.34 37.10 40.15
CA ALA A 181 18.54 36.71 40.92
C ALA A 181 19.69 37.69 40.69
N GLN A 182 19.95 38.08 39.42
CA GLN A 182 20.97 39.06 39.09
C GLN A 182 20.68 40.43 39.72
N ASP A 183 19.42 40.88 39.68
CA ASP A 183 19.02 42.14 40.31
C ASP A 183 19.22 42.11 41.84
N ALA A 184 18.90 40.98 42.48
CA ALA A 184 19.13 40.79 43.91
C ALA A 184 20.63 40.77 44.27
N GLU A 185 21.47 40.16 43.43
CA GLU A 185 22.92 40.18 43.59
C GLU A 185 23.49 41.59 43.45
N ASN A 186 23.06 42.34 42.44
CA ASN A 186 23.46 43.73 42.22
C ASN A 186 23.06 44.62 43.42
N LEU A 187 21.81 44.51 43.86
CA LEU A 187 21.32 45.24 45.05
C LEU A 187 22.14 44.87 46.29
N THR A 188 22.49 43.59 46.47
CA THR A 188 23.31 43.14 47.59
C THR A 188 24.72 43.72 47.53
N ALA A 189 25.30 43.81 46.33
CA ALA A 189 26.62 44.44 46.12
C ALA A 189 26.57 45.94 46.46
N ASP A 190 25.54 46.66 46.01
CA ASP A 190 25.34 48.08 46.31
C ASP A 190 25.18 48.30 47.82
N ARG A 191 24.33 47.50 48.49
CA ARG A 191 24.15 47.58 49.94
C ARG A 191 25.43 47.29 50.71
N ARG A 192 26.24 46.33 50.26
CA ARG A 192 27.56 46.06 50.87
C ARG A 192 28.46 47.28 50.75
N SER A 193 28.51 47.91 49.57
CA SER A 193 29.29 49.13 49.33
C SER A 193 28.83 50.28 50.24
N GLU A 194 27.52 50.52 50.35
CA GLU A 194 26.94 51.53 51.24
C GLU A 194 27.31 51.27 52.71
N VAL A 195 27.21 50.03 53.19
CA VAL A 195 27.60 49.67 54.56
C VAL A 195 29.07 49.95 54.82
N PHE A 196 29.96 49.63 53.87
CA PHE A 196 31.38 49.97 53.99
C PHE A 196 31.60 51.48 54.08
N GLN A 197 30.95 52.27 53.23
CA GLN A 197 31.05 53.74 53.27
C GLN A 197 30.55 54.32 54.61
N LEU A 198 29.37 53.88 55.07
CA LEU A 198 28.80 54.30 56.34
C LEU A 198 29.70 53.92 57.53
N THR A 199 30.34 52.76 57.47
CA THR A 199 31.29 52.31 58.51
C THR A 199 32.50 53.24 58.58
N VAL A 200 33.03 53.67 57.43
CA VAL A 200 34.14 54.63 57.36
C VAL A 200 33.70 55.99 57.91
N GLN A 201 32.55 56.51 57.48
CA GLN A 201 32.01 57.78 57.98
C GLN A 201 31.76 57.74 59.49
N LEU A 202 31.23 56.64 60.02
CA LEU A 202 31.04 56.47 61.46
C LEU A 202 32.36 56.48 62.22
N SER A 203 33.43 55.89 61.66
CA SER A 203 34.76 55.91 62.26
C SER A 203 35.36 57.33 62.30
N GLU A 204 35.12 58.12 61.26
CA GLU A 204 35.54 59.53 61.18
C GLU A 204 34.79 60.39 62.19
N VAL A 205 33.47 60.26 62.27
CA VAL A 205 32.64 60.98 63.26
C VAL A 205 33.05 60.63 64.70
N ARG A 206 33.36 59.35 64.96
CA ARG A 206 33.87 58.94 66.28
C ARG A 206 35.22 59.59 66.57
N ALA A 207 36.14 59.62 65.60
CA ALA A 207 37.42 60.29 65.77
C ALA A 207 37.27 61.80 66.02
N ASP A 208 36.35 62.46 65.32
CA ASP A 208 36.05 63.88 65.52
C ASP A 208 35.41 64.16 66.88
N ALA A 209 34.52 63.28 67.35
CA ALA A 209 33.96 63.38 68.70
C ALA A 209 35.07 63.35 69.77
N PHE A 210 36.06 62.44 69.65
CA PHE A 210 37.21 62.41 70.54
C PHE A 210 38.07 63.68 70.45
N ARG A 211 38.29 64.23 69.25
CA ARG A 211 39.02 65.50 69.05
C ARG A 211 38.30 66.68 69.71
N LEU A 212 36.97 66.76 69.55
CA LEU A 212 36.15 67.79 70.17
C LEU A 212 36.15 67.69 71.71
N GLU A 213 36.13 66.48 72.25
CA GLU A 213 36.23 66.25 73.70
C GLU A 213 37.58 66.72 74.25
N ALA A 214 38.68 66.44 73.54
CA ALA A 214 40.01 66.94 73.89
C ALA A 214 40.08 68.48 73.84
N LEU A 215 39.54 69.11 72.79
CA LEU A 215 39.47 70.57 72.66
C LEU A 215 38.64 71.20 73.79
N LYS A 216 37.49 70.61 74.13
CA LYS A 216 36.66 71.08 75.25
C LYS A 216 37.43 71.07 76.56
N ARG A 217 38.20 70.01 76.81
CA ARG A 217 39.07 69.91 78.00
C ARG A 217 40.14 71.00 77.99
N GLN A 218 40.83 71.19 76.87
CA GLN A 218 41.83 72.25 76.73
C GLN A 218 41.25 73.64 76.98
N ILE A 219 40.09 73.97 76.38
CA ILE A 219 39.42 75.26 76.59
C ILE A 219 39.01 75.45 78.05
N SER A 220 38.58 74.38 78.72
CA SER A 220 38.19 74.43 80.14
C SER A 220 39.41 74.68 81.03
N GLU A 221 40.54 74.03 80.75
CA GLU A 221 41.82 74.27 81.44
C GLU A 221 42.33 75.71 81.20
N GLU A 222 42.24 76.23 79.97
CA GLU A 222 42.59 77.63 79.67
C GLU A 222 41.68 78.63 80.38
N LEU A 223 40.37 78.35 80.44
CA LEU A 223 39.41 79.20 81.15
C LEU A 223 39.67 79.25 82.65
N GLU A 224 40.04 78.12 83.25
CA GLU A 224 40.46 78.05 84.67
C GLU A 224 41.74 78.85 84.92
N GLN A 225 42.73 78.74 84.03
CA GLN A 225 43.96 79.55 84.12
C GLN A 225 43.67 81.05 84.02
N VAL A 226 42.81 81.47 83.08
CA VAL A 226 42.43 82.87 82.91
C VAL A 226 41.66 83.38 84.13
N ASN A 227 40.71 82.61 84.66
CA ASN A 227 39.98 82.97 85.88
C ASN A 227 40.94 83.11 87.07
N GLY A 228 41.86 82.17 87.27
CA GLY A 228 42.86 82.26 88.34
C GLY A 228 43.85 83.41 88.16
N ASN A 229 44.15 83.82 86.91
CA ASN A 229 44.92 85.03 86.63
C ASN A 229 44.11 86.30 86.95
N LEU A 230 42.82 86.32 86.62
CA LEU A 230 41.90 87.42 86.90
C LEU A 230 41.73 87.62 88.40
N GLU A 231 41.47 86.56 89.15
CA GLU A 231 41.35 86.60 90.61
C GLU A 231 42.62 87.15 91.27
N ARG A 232 43.81 86.68 90.85
CA ARG A 232 45.10 87.23 91.29
C ARG A 232 45.30 88.70 90.88
N ALA A 233 44.76 89.14 89.75
CA ALA A 233 44.82 90.54 89.34
C ALA A 233 43.85 91.42 90.15
N GLU A 234 42.65 90.94 90.43
CA GLU A 234 41.67 91.60 91.30
C GLU A 234 42.17 91.70 92.73
N GLU A 235 42.79 90.65 93.26
CA GLU A 235 43.37 90.64 94.59
C GLU A 235 44.53 91.64 94.70
N ARG A 236 45.41 91.68 93.69
CA ARG A 236 46.43 92.75 93.58
C ARG A 236 45.80 94.14 93.49
N ARG A 237 44.71 94.31 92.75
CA ARG A 237 43.98 95.59 92.68
C ARG A 237 43.42 95.98 94.06
N ARG A 238 42.80 95.04 94.78
CA ARG A 238 42.29 95.26 96.15
C ARG A 238 43.42 95.62 97.11
N GLN A 239 44.59 94.98 97.00
CA GLN A 239 45.77 95.32 97.82
C GLN A 239 46.34 96.71 97.51
N LEU A 240 46.22 97.18 96.27
CA LEU A 240 46.62 98.55 95.89
C LEU A 240 45.58 99.60 96.31
N GLU A 241 44.30 99.22 96.33
CA GLU A 241 43.18 100.07 96.76
C GLU A 241 43.09 100.13 98.30
N TYR A 242 43.51 99.08 98.99
CA TYR A 242 43.76 99.05 100.42
C TYR A 242 45.08 99.73 100.75
N ASN A 243 45.03 101.06 100.91
CA ASN A 243 46.11 101.86 101.50
C ASN A 243 45.90 101.90 103.02
N PRO A 244 46.55 101.04 103.83
CA PRO A 244 46.50 101.19 105.28
C PRO A 244 47.13 102.55 105.64
N PRO A 245 46.54 103.32 106.57
CA PRO A 245 47.15 104.56 107.03
C PRO A 245 48.56 104.25 107.52
N ALA A 246 49.55 104.99 107.03
CA ALA A 246 50.91 104.91 107.52
C ALA A 246 50.88 105.17 109.03
N GLU A 247 51.12 104.12 109.82
CA GLU A 247 51.47 104.29 111.23
C GLU A 247 52.87 104.90 111.30
N GLN A 248 52.92 106.24 111.28
CA GLN A 248 53.68 107.17 112.13
C GLN A 248 53.82 108.53 111.45
#